data_AF-A0A7Y4X3U3-F1
#
_entry.id   AF-A0A7Y4X3U3-F1
#
_cell.length_a   1.000
_cell.length_b   1.000
_cell.length_c   1.000
_cell.angle_alpha   90.00
_cell.angle_beta   90.00
_cell.angle_gamma   90.00
#
_symmetry.space_group_name_H-M   'P 1'
#
loop_
_entity.id
_entity.type
_entity.pdbx_description
1 polymer ?
#
loop_
_entity_poly.entity_id
_entity_poly.type
_entity_poly.pdbx_seq_one_letter_code
_entity_poly.pdbx_strand_id
1 'polypeptide(L)'
;GQPSAAEVHVALANSGTLQIELLQPCNDAPSMWRDFLDAGHEGLQHVAHWMETPAAMDAALARVAELGYAIGQSGSTGEHGRFVYLCTEGHAGTVVELSEACGAKAQLFRRVAEAAQGWDGTDPIRRLQRLPMRETTTN
;
A
#
# COMPACT_ATOMS: atom_id res chain seq x y z
N GLY A 1 -9.36 -9.45 14.68
CA GLY A 1 -8.28 -8.50 14.97
C GLY A 1 -8.68 -7.57 16.09
N GLN A 2 -7.73 -6.83 16.65
CA GLN A 2 -7.97 -5.72 17.59
C GLN A 2 -7.58 -4.40 16.90
N PRO A 3 -8.23 -3.26 17.21
CA PRO A 3 -7.79 -1.96 16.73
C PRO A 3 -6.34 -1.69 17.14
N SER A 4 -5.57 -1.09 16.25
CA SER A 4 -4.20 -0.63 16.53
C SER A 4 -4.08 0.87 16.27
N ALA A 5 -3.33 1.55 17.13
CA ALA A 5 -2.94 2.94 16.94
C ALA A 5 -1.64 3.06 16.11
N ALA A 6 -1.31 2.05 15.30
CA ALA A 6 -0.12 2.03 14.46
C ALA A 6 -0.04 3.26 13.57
N GLU A 7 1.11 3.93 13.64
CA GLU A 7 1.43 5.08 12.79
C GLU A 7 2.58 4.69 11.88
N VAL A 8 2.49 5.09 10.61
CA VAL A 8 3.50 4.79 9.60
C VAL A 8 3.71 6.00 8.69
N HIS A 9 4.96 6.33 8.42
CA HIS A 9 5.31 7.23 7.32
C HIS A 9 5.43 6.43 6.03
N VAL A 10 4.89 7.00 4.95
CA VAL A 10 4.87 6.39 3.62
C VAL A 10 5.54 7.31 2.62
N ALA A 11 6.46 6.75 1.82
CA ALA A 11 6.98 7.40 0.62
C ALA A 11 6.81 6.48 -0.59
N LEU A 12 6.30 7.05 -1.69
CA LEU A 12 5.98 6.30 -2.92
C LEU A 12 6.90 6.74 -4.05
N ALA A 13 7.39 5.76 -4.81
CA ALA A 13 8.19 5.97 -6.01
C ALA A 13 7.80 4.96 -7.11
N ASN A 14 8.20 5.23 -8.34
CA ASN A 14 8.00 4.31 -9.45
C ASN A 14 9.33 4.04 -10.18
N SER A 15 9.58 2.78 -10.52
CA SER A 15 10.65 2.34 -11.41
C SER A 15 10.02 1.57 -12.57
N GLY A 16 9.88 2.25 -13.72
CA GLY A 16 9.04 1.74 -14.80
C GLY A 16 7.60 1.55 -14.32
N THR A 17 7.06 0.34 -14.49
CA THR A 17 5.70 -0.01 -14.06
C THR A 17 5.60 -0.45 -12.60
N LEU A 18 6.73 -0.71 -11.92
CA LEU A 18 6.75 -1.11 -10.52
C LEU A 18 6.61 0.12 -9.62
N GLN A 19 5.63 0.11 -8.73
CA GLN A 19 5.57 1.05 -7.62
C GLN A 19 6.31 0.49 -6.42
N ILE A 20 7.13 1.33 -5.79
CA ILE A 20 7.91 1.01 -4.59
C ILE A 20 7.37 1.90 -3.47
N GLU A 21 7.02 1.26 -2.36
CA GLU A 21 6.56 1.92 -1.14
C GLU A 21 7.62 1.74 -0.04
N LEU A 22 8.08 2.85 0.54
CA LEU A 22 8.91 2.86 1.74
C LEU A 22 8.01 3.12 2.94
N LEU A 23 8.02 2.20 3.88
CA LEU A 23 7.24 2.25 5.11
C LEU A 23 8.18 2.39 6.31
N GLN A 24 7.90 3.38 7.16
CA GLN A 24 8.62 3.57 8.42
C GLN A 24 7.61 3.63 9.56
N PRO A 25 7.51 2.58 10.40
CA PRO A 25 6.71 2.62 11.63
C PRO A 25 7.17 3.76 12.54
N CYS A 26 6.22 4.53 13.09
CA CYS A 26 6.49 5.74 13.87
C CYS A 26 6.26 5.57 15.37
N ASN A 27 5.66 4.45 15.80
CA ASN A 27 5.37 4.17 17.20
C ASN A 27 5.47 2.67 17.52
N ASP A 28 5.28 2.33 18.80
CA ASP A 28 5.35 0.95 19.32
C ASP A 28 3.99 0.23 19.31
N ALA A 29 2.97 0.78 18.63
CA ALA A 29 1.67 0.12 18.57
C ALA A 29 1.75 -1.16 17.72
N PRO A 30 1.02 -2.25 18.09
CA PRO A 30 1.10 -3.52 17.38
C PRO A 30 0.79 -3.39 15.88
N SER A 31 1.69 -3.85 15.02
CA SER A 31 1.48 -3.86 13.57
C SER A 31 2.41 -4.87 12.91
N MET A 32 2.00 -5.41 11.77
CA MET A 32 2.83 -6.33 10.98
C MET A 32 4.12 -5.68 10.48
N TRP A 33 4.15 -4.34 10.34
CA TRP A 33 5.38 -3.63 10.02
C TRP A 33 6.38 -3.67 11.18
N ARG A 34 5.88 -3.54 12.41
CA ARG A 34 6.72 -3.65 13.61
C ARG A 34 7.16 -5.09 13.83
N ASP A 35 6.25 -6.05 13.70
CA ASP A 35 6.56 -7.48 13.83
C ASP A 35 7.66 -7.91 12.85
N PHE A 36 7.63 -7.40 11.61
CA PHE A 36 8.68 -7.63 10.61
C PHE A 36 10.06 -7.12 11.07
N LEU A 37 10.13 -5.91 11.62
CA LEU A 37 11.38 -5.32 12.12
C LEU A 37 11.87 -6.00 13.40
N ASP A 38 10.97 -6.32 14.34
CA ASP A 38 11.30 -6.98 15.60
C ASP A 38 11.79 -8.42 15.39
N ALA A 39 11.37 -9.06 14.30
CA ALA A 39 11.92 -10.34 13.83
C ALA A 39 13.33 -10.22 13.21
N GLY A 40 13.90 -9.01 13.17
CA GLY A 40 15.22 -8.72 12.61
C GLY A 40 15.24 -8.68 11.09
N HIS A 41 14.09 -8.51 10.44
CA HIS A 41 14.01 -8.38 8.98
C HIS A 41 14.13 -6.92 8.55
N GLU A 42 14.69 -6.73 7.35
CA GLU A 42 14.76 -5.45 6.65
C GLU A 42 14.45 -5.68 5.16
N GLY A 43 14.05 -4.63 4.45
CA GLY A 43 13.79 -4.70 3.02
C GLY A 43 12.33 -4.97 2.65
N LEU A 44 12.08 -5.97 1.81
CA LEU A 44 10.76 -6.20 1.21
C LEU A 44 9.77 -6.78 2.24
N GLN A 45 8.83 -5.97 2.73
CA GLN A 45 7.83 -6.42 3.71
C GLN A 45 6.56 -6.98 3.07
N HIS A 46 6.13 -6.49 1.91
CA HIS A 46 4.97 -7.06 1.21
C HIS A 46 5.08 -6.90 -0.31
N VAL A 47 4.28 -7.70 -1.02
CA VAL A 47 3.95 -7.49 -2.44
C VAL A 47 2.44 -7.28 -2.53
N ALA A 48 2.04 -6.13 -3.09
CA ALA A 48 0.64 -5.78 -3.20
C ALA A 48 0.03 -6.21 -4.53
N HIS A 49 -1.14 -6.84 -4.45
CA HIS A 49 -2.01 -7.08 -5.58
C HIS A 49 -3.19 -6.10 -5.54
N TRP A 50 -3.34 -5.33 -6.61
CA TRP A 50 -4.29 -4.23 -6.69
C TRP A 50 -5.70 -4.69 -7.08
N MET A 51 -6.67 -4.30 -6.26
CA MET A 51 -8.10 -4.48 -6.52
C MET A 51 -8.67 -3.18 -7.06
N GLU A 52 -8.99 -3.16 -8.36
CA GLU A 52 -9.44 -1.94 -9.06
C GLU A 52 -10.89 -1.56 -8.73
N THR A 53 -11.64 -2.43 -8.05
CA THR A 53 -13.02 -2.14 -7.61
C THR A 53 -13.29 -2.71 -6.22
N PRO A 54 -14.24 -2.13 -5.45
CA PRO A 54 -14.67 -2.70 -4.17
C PRO A 54 -15.21 -4.13 -4.30
N ALA A 55 -15.95 -4.41 -5.39
CA ALA A 55 -16.46 -5.75 -5.66
C ALA A 55 -15.34 -6.77 -5.91
N ALA A 56 -14.26 -6.38 -6.59
CA ALA A 56 -13.09 -7.24 -6.77
C ALA A 56 -12.40 -7.54 -5.43
N MET A 57 -12.29 -6.53 -4.56
CA MET A 57 -11.76 -6.72 -3.21
C MET A 57 -12.64 -7.68 -2.38
N ASP A 58 -13.96 -7.53 -2.42
CA ASP A 58 -14.88 -8.42 -1.71
C ASP A 58 -14.78 -9.87 -2.24
N ALA A 59 -14.69 -10.04 -3.55
CA ALA A 59 -14.49 -11.34 -4.19
C ALA A 59 -13.14 -11.97 -3.81
N ALA A 60 -12.06 -11.19 -3.77
CA ALA A 60 -10.74 -11.64 -3.37
C ALA A 60 -10.72 -12.07 -1.89
N LEU A 61 -11.37 -11.30 -1.00
CA LEU A 61 -11.49 -11.63 0.42
C LEU A 61 -12.27 -12.93 0.65
N ALA A 62 -13.38 -13.13 -0.08
CA ALA A 62 -14.11 -14.40 -0.04
C ALA A 62 -13.22 -15.56 -0.50
N ARG A 63 -12.50 -15.38 -1.61
CA ARG A 63 -11.62 -16.41 -2.18
C ARG A 63 -10.49 -16.81 -1.24
N VAL A 64 -9.82 -15.85 -0.60
CA VAL A 64 -8.72 -16.17 0.33
C VAL A 64 -9.22 -16.81 1.61
N ALA A 65 -10.44 -16.47 2.07
CA ALA A 65 -11.09 -17.15 3.19
C ALA A 65 -11.43 -18.61 2.86
N GLU A 66 -11.97 -18.88 1.67
CA GLU A 66 -12.22 -20.25 1.18
C GLU A 66 -10.94 -21.09 1.09
N LEU A 67 -9.81 -20.45 0.79
CA LEU A 67 -8.49 -21.09 0.74
C LEU A 67 -7.84 -21.26 2.12
N GLY A 68 -8.46 -20.75 3.19
CA GLY A 68 -7.95 -20.87 4.55
C GLY A 68 -6.83 -19.89 4.92
N TYR A 69 -6.62 -18.81 4.15
CA TYR A 69 -5.66 -17.78 4.53
C TYR A 69 -6.14 -16.98 5.73
N ALA A 70 -5.21 -16.71 6.66
CA ALA A 70 -5.46 -15.82 7.78
C ALA A 70 -5.14 -14.37 7.42
N ILE A 71 -5.92 -13.43 7.94
CA ILE A 71 -5.62 -11.99 7.84
C ILE A 71 -4.81 -11.59 9.06
N GLY A 72 -3.61 -11.04 8.84
CA GLY A 72 -2.74 -10.55 9.92
C GLY A 72 -3.05 -9.11 10.32
N GLN A 73 -3.20 -8.23 9.34
CA GLN A 73 -3.53 -6.82 9.55
C GLN A 73 -4.39 -6.30 8.40
N SER A 74 -5.35 -5.44 8.74
CA SER A 74 -6.16 -4.72 7.76
C SER A 74 -6.41 -3.29 8.22
N GLY A 75 -6.69 -2.40 7.26
CA GLY A 75 -7.03 -1.01 7.53
C GLY A 75 -7.59 -0.33 6.29
N SER A 76 -7.80 0.98 6.37
CA SER A 76 -8.24 1.79 5.23
C SER A 76 -7.66 3.19 5.27
N THR A 77 -7.23 3.71 4.12
CA THR A 77 -6.71 5.07 3.94
C THR A 77 -7.75 6.02 3.33
N GLY A 78 -9.02 5.88 3.72
CA GLY A 78 -10.15 6.66 3.21
C GLY A 78 -11.26 5.81 2.59
N GLU A 79 -12.14 6.44 1.82
CA GLU A 79 -13.19 5.75 1.08
C GLU A 79 -12.56 4.96 -0.09
N HIS A 80 -12.77 3.63 -0.10
CA HIS A 80 -12.17 2.69 -1.06
C HIS A 80 -10.63 2.61 -1.01
N GLY A 81 -10.06 2.77 0.18
CA GLY A 81 -8.62 2.65 0.44
C GLY A 81 -8.27 1.43 1.27
N ARG A 82 -9.07 0.35 1.24
CA ARG A 82 -8.81 -0.85 2.06
C ARG A 82 -7.47 -1.49 1.70
N PHE A 83 -6.76 -1.96 2.71
CA PHE A 83 -5.61 -2.83 2.56
C PHE A 83 -5.73 -4.00 3.53
N VAL A 84 -5.28 -5.17 3.10
CA VAL A 84 -5.34 -6.41 3.88
C VAL A 84 -4.07 -7.22 3.64
N TYR A 85 -3.27 -7.39 4.70
CA TYR A 85 -2.12 -8.28 4.72
C TYR A 85 -2.56 -9.69 5.12
N LEU A 86 -2.18 -10.66 4.30
CA LEU A 86 -2.44 -12.08 4.53
C LEU A 86 -1.23 -12.71 5.24
N CYS A 87 -1.46 -13.56 6.23
CA CYS A 87 -0.39 -14.34 6.86
C CYS A 87 0.07 -15.44 5.89
N THR A 88 0.97 -15.09 4.97
CA THR A 88 1.39 -15.94 3.85
C THR A 88 2.89 -16.23 3.88
N GLU A 89 3.49 -16.43 5.05
CA GLU A 89 4.94 -16.61 5.24
C GLU A 89 5.49 -17.92 4.62
N GLY A 90 5.37 -18.08 3.30
CA GLY A 90 6.12 -19.07 2.52
C GLY A 90 7.57 -18.63 2.27
N HIS A 91 7.91 -17.39 2.63
CA HIS A 91 9.24 -16.77 2.56
C HIS A 91 9.41 -15.84 3.78
N ALA A 92 10.65 -15.52 4.16
CA ALA A 92 10.97 -14.77 5.38
C ALA A 92 10.42 -13.33 5.34
N GLY A 93 9.27 -13.13 5.98
CA GLY A 93 8.71 -11.81 6.32
C GLY A 93 7.97 -11.06 5.20
N THR A 94 8.09 -11.43 3.92
CA THR A 94 7.24 -10.80 2.87
C THR A 94 5.87 -11.45 2.83
N VAL A 95 4.84 -10.63 3.00
CA VAL A 95 3.44 -11.06 2.91
C VAL A 95 2.77 -10.57 1.63
N VAL A 96 1.65 -11.19 1.27
CA VAL A 96 0.79 -10.67 0.21
C VAL A 96 -0.17 -9.63 0.78
N GLU A 97 -0.25 -8.48 0.12
CA GLU A 97 -1.28 -7.47 0.38
C GLU A 97 -2.36 -7.53 -0.71
N LEU A 98 -3.63 -7.56 -0.29
CA LEU A 98 -4.74 -7.16 -1.14
C LEU A 98 -5.01 -5.69 -0.90
N SER A 99 -4.83 -4.87 -1.93
CA SER A 99 -4.87 -3.42 -1.82
C SER A 99 -5.93 -2.86 -2.75
N GLU A 100 -6.96 -2.20 -2.22
CA GLU A 100 -7.84 -1.40 -3.07
C GLU A 100 -7.03 -0.29 -3.71
N ALA A 101 -7.08 -0.24 -5.04
CA ALA A 101 -6.39 0.71 -5.88
C ALA A 101 -7.41 1.37 -6.81
N CYS A 102 -8.44 1.96 -6.22
CA CYS A 102 -9.47 2.71 -6.92
C CYS A 102 -9.65 4.11 -6.30
N GLY A 103 -10.51 4.93 -6.90
CA GLY A 103 -10.81 6.28 -6.41
C GLY A 103 -9.58 7.17 -6.23
N ALA A 104 -9.48 7.84 -5.08
CA ALA A 104 -8.42 8.78 -4.76
C ALA A 104 -7.04 8.11 -4.67
N LYS A 105 -6.96 6.87 -4.17
CA LYS A 105 -5.71 6.12 -4.07
C LYS A 105 -5.16 5.76 -5.45
N ALA A 106 -6.02 5.33 -6.38
CA ALA A 106 -5.62 5.12 -7.77
C ALA A 106 -5.10 6.40 -8.44
N GLN A 107 -5.75 7.54 -8.20
CA GLN A 107 -5.30 8.84 -8.72
C GLN A 107 -3.92 9.21 -8.18
N LEU A 108 -3.69 8.99 -6.88
CA LEU A 108 -2.39 9.20 -6.26
C LEU A 108 -1.32 8.32 -6.92
N PHE A 109 -1.57 7.02 -7.06
CA PHE A 109 -0.61 6.09 -7.69
C PHE A 109 -0.28 6.48 -9.14
N ARG A 110 -1.28 6.89 -9.92
CA ARG A 110 -1.07 7.41 -11.27
C ARG A 110 -0.19 8.66 -11.27
N ARG A 111 -0.42 9.61 -10.37
CA ARG A 111 0.41 10.84 -10.26
C ARG A 111 1.87 10.52 -9.91
N VAL A 112 2.11 9.55 -9.03
CA VAL A 112 3.48 9.11 -8.70
C VAL A 112 4.15 8.50 -9.93
N ALA A 113 3.44 7.64 -10.67
CA ALA A 113 3.95 7.03 -11.90
C ALA A 113 4.25 8.08 -12.98
N GLU A 114 3.34 9.03 -13.21
CA GLU A 114 3.53 10.15 -14.14
C GLU A 114 4.74 11.01 -13.75
N ALA A 115 4.90 11.32 -12.47
CA ALA A 115 6.00 12.14 -11.97
C ALA A 115 7.38 11.45 -12.04
N ALA A 116 7.41 10.13 -12.22
CA ALA A 116 8.64 9.36 -12.43
C ALA A 116 9.03 9.27 -13.92
N GLN A 117 8.11 9.51 -14.85
CA GLN A 117 8.39 9.41 -16.29
C GLN A 117 9.37 10.51 -16.73
N GLY A 118 10.49 10.09 -17.32
CA GLY A 118 11.51 11.02 -17.81
C GLY A 118 12.21 11.83 -16.72
N TRP A 119 12.09 11.41 -15.45
CA TRP A 119 12.72 12.10 -14.33
C TRP A 119 14.25 12.02 -14.43
N ASP A 120 14.92 13.16 -14.31
CA ASP A 120 16.36 13.33 -14.48
C ASP A 120 17.17 13.25 -13.16
N GLY A 121 16.50 12.95 -12.05
CA GLY A 121 17.11 12.91 -10.71
C GLY A 121 16.92 14.19 -9.88
N THR A 122 16.38 15.27 -10.44
CA THR A 122 16.20 16.56 -9.73
C THR A 122 14.91 16.62 -8.91
N ASP A 123 14.94 17.29 -7.75
CA ASP A 123 13.78 17.37 -6.83
C ASP A 123 13.18 15.98 -6.47
N PRO A 124 13.95 15.10 -5.79
CA PRO A 124 13.54 13.73 -5.48
C PRO A 124 12.47 13.60 -4.40
N ILE A 125 12.27 14.63 -3.56
CA ILE A 125 11.35 14.59 -2.42
C ILE A 125 10.21 15.59 -2.65
N ARG A 126 9.08 15.07 -3.14
CA ARG A 126 7.89 15.87 -3.46
C ARG A 126 6.79 15.56 -2.45
N ARG A 127 6.40 16.55 -1.65
CA ARG A 127 5.30 16.39 -0.68
C ARG A 127 3.96 16.38 -1.42
N LEU A 128 3.08 15.42 -1.10
CA LEU A 128 1.77 15.26 -1.75
C LEU A 128 0.87 16.50 -1.63
N GLN A 129 1.06 17.33 -0.60
CA GLN A 129 0.39 18.63 -0.44
C GLN A 129 0.77 19.68 -1.50
N ARG A 130 1.82 19.46 -2.30
CA ARG A 130 2.33 20.40 -3.33
C ARG A 130 2.05 20.00 -4.78
N LEU A 131 1.39 18.87 -5.04
CA LEU A 131 1.02 18.50 -6.41
C LEU A 131 -0.31 19.18 -6.77
N PRO A 132 -0.34 20.12 -7.74
CA PRO A 132 -1.59 20.79 -8.10
C PRO A 132 -2.61 19.76 -8.59
N MET A 133 -3.82 19.81 -8.03
CA MET A 133 -4.96 19.10 -8.58
C MET A 133 -5.24 19.71 -9.96
N ARG A 134 -4.89 19.00 -11.04
CA ARG A 134 -5.40 19.37 -12.36
C ARG A 134 -6.88 19.01 -12.38
N GLU A 135 -7.73 20.03 -12.28
CA GLU A 135 -9.15 19.90 -12.61
C GLU A 135 -9.24 19.46 -14.07
N THR A 136 -9.78 18.27 -14.31
CA THR A 136 -10.21 17.86 -15.64
C THR A 136 -11.41 18.70 -16.01
N THR A 137 -11.20 19.75 -16.80
CA THR A 137 -12.27 20.45 -17.51
C THR A 137 -12.84 19.47 -18.54
N THR A 138 -14.04 18.96 -18.28
CA THR A 138 -14.85 18.29 -19.29
C THR A 138 -15.33 19.36 -20.26
N ASN A 139 -15.01 19.21 -21.54
CA ASN A 139 -15.71 19.86 -22.65
C ASN A 139 -16.94 19.04 -23.01
#